data_AF-A0A6C0DPG2-F1
#
_entry.id   AF-A0A6C0DPG2-F1
#
_cell.length_a   1.000
_cell.length_b   1.000
_cell.length_c   1.000
_cell.angle_alpha   90.00
_cell.angle_beta   90.00
_cell.angle_gamma   90.00
#
_symmetry.space_group_name_H-M   'P 1'
#
loop_
_entity.id
_entity.type
_entity.pdbx_description
1 polymer ?
#
loop_
_entity_poly.entity_id
_entity_poly.type
_entity_poly.pdbx_seq_one_letter_code
_entity_poly.pdbx_strand_id
1 'polypeptide(L)'
;MQKTKKHANFKNLTKIGGKTLKKHVYNEKDYSSNDGMLTTIWGPGLWHSLHTMSFNYPVKPTCHDKKHYYEFVSNLRHVLPCGKCRKNLCKNFKRLPFRYAHMDSRASFSKYIYDLHEVVNKMLGKNSGLSYEDVRERYEHFRARCAKSLKRMKTLKTHKKKEKGCTESLYGEKSKCVLQIVPEHEKCDTFQIDDKCIKKELVFAS
;
A
#
# COMPACT_ATOMS: atom_id res chain seq x y z
N MET A 1 -23.71 8.66 1.55
CA MET A 1 -23.53 9.73 0.56
C MET A 1 -22.07 10.19 0.59
N GLN A 2 -21.25 9.83 -0.41
CA GLN A 2 -19.92 10.42 -0.55
C GLN A 2 -20.12 11.89 -0.97
N LYS A 3 -19.86 12.83 -0.06
CA LYS A 3 -19.76 14.25 -0.43
C LYS A 3 -18.70 14.35 -1.52
N THR A 4 -19.03 14.96 -2.65
CA THR A 4 -18.10 15.25 -3.75
C THR A 4 -16.97 16.13 -3.20
N LYS A 5 -15.83 15.52 -2.88
CA LYS A 5 -14.64 16.25 -2.43
C LYS A 5 -14.10 17.04 -3.62
N LYS A 6 -14.00 18.37 -3.48
CA LYS A 6 -13.40 19.24 -4.50
C LYS A 6 -11.93 18.86 -4.66
N HIS A 7 -11.50 18.59 -5.89
CA HIS A 7 -10.10 18.32 -6.20
C HIS A 7 -9.32 19.63 -6.35
N ALA A 8 -8.10 19.68 -5.80
CA ALA A 8 -7.22 20.82 -5.98
C ALA A 8 -6.82 20.96 -7.46
N ASN A 9 -6.91 22.18 -7.99
CA ASN A 9 -6.43 22.51 -9.33
C ASN A 9 -5.04 23.14 -9.24
N PHE A 10 -4.03 22.46 -9.78
CA PHE A 10 -2.64 22.91 -9.74
C PHE A 10 -2.26 23.83 -10.92
N LYS A 11 -3.18 24.10 -11.85
CA LYS A 11 -2.96 25.06 -12.95
C LYS A 11 -3.21 26.49 -12.45
N ASN A 12 -2.35 27.00 -11.57
CA ASN A 12 -2.39 28.40 -11.14
C ASN A 12 -1.80 29.30 -12.24
N LEU A 13 -2.68 29.82 -13.09
CA LEU A 13 -2.33 30.71 -14.18
C LEU A 13 -2.68 32.15 -13.79
N THR A 14 -1.72 33.06 -13.90
CA THR A 14 -1.93 34.50 -13.73
C THR A 14 -1.68 35.24 -15.03
N LYS A 15 -2.57 36.17 -15.40
CA LYS A 15 -2.41 37.03 -16.57
C LYS A 15 -1.72 38.32 -16.16
N ILE A 16 -0.57 38.62 -16.76
CA ILE A 16 0.13 39.91 -16.63
C ILE A 16 0.46 40.38 -18.05
N GLY A 17 -0.04 41.56 -18.45
CA GLY A 17 0.26 42.17 -19.75
C GLY A 17 -0.07 41.29 -20.97
N GLY A 18 -1.20 40.56 -20.95
CA GLY A 18 -1.63 39.69 -22.05
C GLY A 18 -0.93 38.33 -22.14
N LYS A 19 0.11 38.08 -21.34
CA LYS A 19 0.80 36.78 -21.26
C LYS A 19 0.30 35.97 -20.06
N THR A 20 0.10 34.67 -20.27
CA THR A 20 -0.28 33.73 -19.21
C THR A 20 0.98 33.13 -18.60
N LEU A 21 1.25 33.41 -17.32
CA LEU A 21 2.39 32.88 -16.60
C LEU A 21 1.92 31.85 -15.56
N LYS A 22 2.69 30.76 -15.40
CA LYS A 22 2.49 29.81 -14.32
C LYS A 22 3.02 30.43 -13.02
N LYS A 23 2.13 30.60 -12.04
CA LYS A 23 2.52 31.08 -10.72
C LYS A 23 2.81 29.87 -9.82
N HIS A 24 4.08 29.69 -9.48
CA HIS A 24 4.50 28.70 -8.50
C HIS A 24 4.42 29.28 -7.10
N VAL A 25 4.00 28.46 -6.13
CA VAL A 25 3.95 28.84 -4.71
C VAL A 25 5.35 28.90 -4.11
N TYR A 26 6.23 28.00 -4.57
CA TYR A 26 7.60 27.84 -4.08
C TYR A 26 8.62 28.42 -5.06
N ASN A 27 9.75 28.88 -4.52
CA ASN A 27 10.88 29.41 -5.26
C ASN A 27 12.04 28.39 -5.31
N GLU A 28 13.13 28.74 -6.02
CA GLU A 28 14.27 27.83 -6.23
C GLU A 28 14.99 27.42 -4.94
N LYS A 29 15.04 28.31 -3.93
CA LYS A 29 15.62 27.98 -2.62
C LYS A 29 14.80 26.92 -1.90
N ASP A 30 13.48 26.96 -2.04
CA ASP A 30 12.58 25.97 -1.46
C ASP A 30 12.80 24.60 -2.12
N TYR A 31 12.92 24.55 -3.46
CA TYR A 31 13.20 23.30 -4.18
C TYR A 31 14.59 22.73 -3.91
N SER A 32 15.55 23.59 -3.57
CA SER A 32 16.92 23.20 -3.19
C SER A 32 17.07 22.89 -1.70
N SER A 33 15.99 22.93 -0.91
CA SER A 33 16.03 22.60 0.51
C SER A 33 16.31 21.11 0.71
N ASN A 34 17.02 20.78 1.80
CA ASN A 34 17.26 19.41 2.26
C ASN A 34 16.16 18.90 3.21
N ASP A 35 15.05 19.63 3.32
CA ASP A 35 13.92 19.25 4.17
C ASP A 35 13.27 17.94 3.68
N GLY A 36 12.94 17.08 4.64
CA GLY A 36 12.25 15.82 4.36
C GLY A 36 10.77 16.04 4.05
N MET A 37 10.19 15.14 3.26
CA MET A 37 8.75 15.14 3.01
C MET A 37 7.98 14.77 4.27
N LEU A 38 6.80 15.39 4.47
CA LEU A 38 5.90 15.10 5.59
C LEU A 38 5.62 13.60 5.69
N THR A 39 5.89 13.02 6.86
CA THR A 39 5.76 11.56 7.10
C THR A 39 4.33 11.05 6.92
N THR A 40 3.34 11.90 7.13
CA THR A 40 1.91 11.62 6.90
C THR A 40 1.55 11.46 5.42
N ILE A 41 2.36 12.01 4.50
CA ILE A 41 2.13 11.93 3.05
C ILE A 41 2.69 10.64 2.45
N TRP A 42 3.92 10.27 2.80
CA TRP A 42 4.59 9.12 2.18
C TRP A 42 4.58 7.85 3.05
N GLY A 43 4.49 7.99 4.37
CA GLY A 43 4.58 6.87 5.32
C GLY A 43 3.52 5.79 5.07
N PRO A 44 2.23 6.14 5.04
CA PRO A 44 1.17 5.20 4.68
C PRO A 44 1.37 4.49 3.34
N GLY A 45 1.79 5.23 2.30
CA GLY A 45 2.04 4.66 0.97
C GLY A 45 3.21 3.67 0.95
N LEU A 46 4.28 3.96 1.71
CA LEU A 46 5.41 3.04 1.85
C LEU A 46 5.00 1.78 2.61
N TRP A 47 4.28 1.90 3.74
CA TRP A 47 3.77 0.74 4.47
C TRP A 47 2.84 -0.11 3.61
N HIS A 48 1.95 0.52 2.84
CA HIS A 48 1.09 -0.19 1.90
C HIS A 48 1.90 -1.00 0.89
N SER A 49 2.95 -0.40 0.33
CA SER A 49 3.88 -1.09 -0.59
C SER A 49 4.62 -2.24 0.10
N LEU A 50 5.17 -2.04 1.30
CA LEU A 50 5.90 -3.07 2.05
C LEU A 50 5.03 -4.28 2.39
N HIS A 51 3.82 -4.03 2.89
CA HIS A 51 2.85 -5.10 3.14
C HIS A 51 2.51 -5.85 1.85
N THR A 52 2.19 -5.13 0.76
CA THR A 52 1.91 -5.74 -0.55
C THR A 52 3.06 -6.62 -1.05
N MET A 53 4.30 -6.11 -1.00
CA MET A 53 5.50 -6.87 -1.35
C MET A 53 5.64 -8.12 -0.49
N SER A 54 5.43 -8.00 0.82
CA SER A 54 5.60 -9.11 1.75
C SER A 54 4.55 -10.21 1.58
N PHE A 55 3.28 -9.87 1.33
CA PHE A 55 2.22 -10.83 1.04
C PHE A 55 2.26 -11.39 -0.39
N ASN A 56 3.06 -10.79 -1.27
CA ASN A 56 3.35 -11.32 -2.61
C ASN A 56 4.69 -12.08 -2.70
N TYR A 57 5.53 -12.03 -1.66
CA TYR A 57 6.79 -12.77 -1.59
C TYR A 57 6.57 -14.27 -1.89
N PRO A 58 7.50 -14.97 -2.55
CA PRO A 58 7.31 -16.38 -2.87
C PRO A 58 7.04 -17.25 -1.64
N VAL A 59 6.19 -18.28 -1.78
CA VAL A 59 5.98 -19.27 -0.71
C VAL A 59 7.28 -20.05 -0.47
N LYS A 60 7.98 -20.40 -1.55
CA LYS A 60 9.27 -21.08 -1.56
C LYS A 60 10.28 -20.19 -2.29
N PRO A 61 10.91 -19.23 -1.60
CA PRO A 61 11.82 -18.27 -2.23
C PRO A 61 13.17 -18.91 -2.59
N THR A 62 13.76 -18.46 -3.69
CA THR A 62 15.13 -18.78 -4.07
C THR A 62 16.14 -17.98 -3.23
N CYS A 63 17.42 -18.36 -3.27
CA CYS A 63 18.48 -17.57 -2.61
C CYS A 63 18.54 -16.12 -3.12
N HIS A 64 18.26 -15.90 -4.41
CA HIS A 64 18.22 -14.56 -5.00
C HIS A 64 17.02 -13.76 -4.46
N ASP A 65 15.83 -14.37 -4.38
CA ASP A 65 14.65 -13.73 -3.78
C ASP A 65 14.93 -13.31 -2.33
N LYS A 66 15.52 -14.20 -1.51
CA LYS A 66 15.91 -13.89 -0.13
C LYS A 66 16.84 -12.69 -0.06
N LYS A 67 17.90 -12.69 -0.88
CA LYS A 67 18.88 -11.59 -0.93
C LYS A 67 18.24 -10.26 -1.32
N HIS A 68 17.49 -10.22 -2.42
CA HIS A 68 16.92 -8.97 -2.95
C HIS A 68 15.93 -8.32 -1.97
N TYR A 69 15.04 -9.11 -1.35
CA TYR A 69 14.08 -8.58 -0.39
C TYR A 69 14.75 -8.17 0.93
N TYR A 70 15.74 -8.93 1.39
CA TYR A 70 16.52 -8.58 2.57
C TYR A 70 17.27 -7.26 2.37
N GLU A 71 17.96 -7.09 1.24
CA GLU A 71 18.69 -5.87 0.91
C GLU A 71 17.73 -4.68 0.75
N PHE A 72 16.60 -4.87 0.08
CA PHE A 72 15.59 -3.82 -0.08
C PHE A 72 15.12 -3.25 1.27
N VAL A 73 14.69 -4.11 2.19
CA VAL A 73 14.20 -3.68 3.52
C VAL A 73 15.33 -3.12 4.38
N SER A 74 16.52 -3.72 4.33
CA SER A 74 17.70 -3.24 5.04
C SER A 74 18.10 -1.84 4.58
N ASN A 75 18.01 -1.57 3.27
CA ASN A 75 18.42 -0.31 2.67
C ASN A 75 17.44 0.85 2.92
N LEU A 76 16.22 0.58 3.41
CA LEU A 76 15.31 1.64 3.87
C LEU A 76 16.00 2.57 4.89
N ARG A 77 16.90 2.05 5.72
CA ARG A 77 17.67 2.86 6.69
C ARG A 77 18.51 3.97 6.05
N HIS A 78 18.74 3.91 4.73
CA HIS A 78 19.50 4.91 3.97
C HIS A 78 18.59 5.85 3.18
N VAL A 79 17.43 5.39 2.72
CA VAL A 79 16.63 6.10 1.70
C VAL A 79 15.30 6.66 2.18
N LEU A 80 14.84 6.36 3.41
CA LEU A 80 13.61 6.99 3.92
C LEU A 80 13.74 8.52 3.86
N PRO A 81 12.73 9.28 3.37
CA PRO A 81 12.79 10.73 3.19
C PRO A 81 12.59 11.49 4.51
N CYS A 82 13.22 11.01 5.57
CA CYS A 82 13.18 11.53 6.93
C CYS A 82 14.41 11.03 7.71
N GLY A 83 15.34 11.92 8.05
CA GLY A 83 16.59 11.55 8.72
C GLY A 83 16.39 10.91 10.11
N LYS A 84 15.42 11.37 10.88
CA LYS A 84 15.06 10.77 12.18
C LYS A 84 14.50 9.35 11.99
N CYS A 85 13.67 9.15 10.97
CA CYS A 85 13.07 7.86 10.65
C CYS A 85 14.14 6.82 10.26
N ARG A 86 15.15 7.23 9.48
CA ARG A 86 16.33 6.40 9.17
C ARG A 86 17.07 5.94 10.43
N LYS A 87 17.40 6.87 11.32
CA LYS A 87 18.06 6.56 12.62
C LYS A 87 17.20 5.64 13.49
N ASN A 88 15.89 5.88 13.55
CA ASN A 88 14.97 5.05 14.32
C ASN A 88 14.81 3.65 13.73
N LEU A 89 14.81 3.50 12.40
CA LEU A 89 14.77 2.18 11.76
C LEU A 89 16.00 1.33 12.15
N CYS A 90 17.19 1.93 12.21
CA CYS A 90 18.38 1.24 12.73
C CYS A 90 18.18 0.74 14.17
N LYS A 91 17.53 1.53 15.03
CA LYS A 91 17.21 1.11 16.41
C LYS A 91 16.15 0.01 16.42
N ASN A 92 15.15 0.09 15.55
CA ASN A 92 14.14 -0.94 15.40
C ASN A 92 14.74 -2.27 14.96
N PHE A 93 15.69 -2.27 14.01
CA PHE A 93 16.43 -3.47 13.63
C PHE A 93 17.35 -4.01 14.74
N LYS A 94 17.71 -3.23 15.76
CA LYS A 94 18.39 -3.76 16.95
C LYS A 94 17.41 -4.42 17.91
N ARG A 95 16.23 -3.84 18.10
CA ARG A 95 15.17 -4.36 18.98
C ARG A 95 14.43 -5.57 18.39
N LEU A 96 14.18 -5.54 17.09
CA LEU A 96 13.56 -6.60 16.29
C LEU A 96 14.57 -6.95 15.17
N PRO A 97 15.53 -7.86 15.42
CA PRO A 97 16.58 -8.17 14.47
C PRO A 97 16.05 -8.69 13.12
N PHE A 98 16.34 -7.97 12.04
CA PHE A 98 16.09 -8.47 10.69
C PHE A 98 17.16 -9.51 10.31
N ARG A 99 16.73 -10.74 10.07
CA ARG A 99 17.61 -11.90 9.82
C ARG A 99 17.13 -12.70 8.62
N TYR A 100 18.02 -13.48 8.00
CA TYR A 100 17.68 -14.36 6.87
C TYR A 100 16.58 -15.39 7.18
N ALA A 101 16.39 -15.80 8.44
CA ALA A 101 15.26 -16.66 8.83
C ALA A 101 13.88 -16.04 8.52
N HIS A 102 13.78 -14.71 8.53
CA HIS A 102 12.55 -14.03 8.13
C HIS A 102 12.32 -14.09 6.62
N MET A 103 13.31 -14.50 5.83
CA MET A 103 13.19 -14.68 4.38
C MET A 103 12.82 -16.11 4.00
N ASP A 104 12.54 -17.01 4.95
CA ASP A 104 12.31 -18.43 4.63
C ASP A 104 11.04 -18.70 3.83
N SER A 105 10.01 -17.87 3.99
CA SER A 105 8.75 -17.97 3.26
C SER A 105 8.01 -16.65 3.24
N ARG A 106 6.95 -16.57 2.43
CA ARG A 106 5.95 -15.49 2.52
C ARG A 106 5.47 -15.25 3.94
N ALA A 107 5.20 -16.31 4.70
CA ALA A 107 4.65 -16.19 6.06
C ALA A 107 5.67 -15.52 7.00
N SER A 108 6.91 -15.99 7.02
CA SER A 108 7.94 -15.41 7.88
C SER A 108 8.28 -13.96 7.50
N PHE A 109 8.30 -13.64 6.20
CA PHE A 109 8.62 -12.29 5.77
C PHE A 109 7.48 -11.30 6.04
N SER A 110 6.25 -11.65 5.66
CA SER A 110 5.08 -10.80 5.93
C SER A 110 4.83 -10.60 7.43
N LYS A 111 5.06 -11.63 8.25
CA LYS A 111 4.98 -11.51 9.71
C LYS A 111 6.01 -10.52 10.24
N TYR A 112 7.25 -10.57 9.74
CA TYR A 112 8.28 -9.60 10.14
C TYR A 112 7.92 -8.16 9.77
N ILE A 113 7.39 -7.92 8.56
CA ILE A 113 6.96 -6.58 8.14
C ILE A 113 5.80 -6.06 9.01
N TYR A 114 4.85 -6.93 9.35
CA TYR A 114 3.80 -6.62 10.33
C TYR A 114 4.37 -6.26 11.70
N ASP A 115 5.25 -7.09 12.26
CA ASP A 115 5.84 -6.85 13.58
C ASP A 115 6.65 -5.55 13.61
N LEU A 116 7.40 -5.27 12.54
CA LEU A 116 8.12 -4.02 12.40
C LEU A 116 7.18 -2.81 12.37
N HIS A 117 6.03 -2.92 11.69
CA HIS A 117 5.03 -1.87 11.63
C HIS A 117 4.42 -1.61 13.02
N GLU A 118 4.09 -2.67 13.76
CA GLU A 118 3.53 -2.55 15.11
C GLU A 118 4.55 -1.99 16.12
N VAL A 119 5.82 -2.35 15.96
CA VAL A 119 6.94 -1.75 16.72
C VAL A 119 7.01 -0.22 16.49
N VAL A 120 6.83 0.23 15.25
CA VAL A 120 6.79 1.67 14.91
C VAL A 120 5.52 2.32 15.44
N ASN A 121 4.36 1.67 15.32
CA ASN A 121 3.09 2.17 15.85
C ASN A 121 3.17 2.41 17.36
N LYS A 122 3.69 1.44 18.11
CA LYS A 122 3.90 1.57 19.56
C LYS A 122 4.82 2.73 19.92
N MET A 123 5.89 2.97 19.17
CA MET A 123 6.78 4.13 19.38
C MET A 123 6.09 5.47 19.16
N LEU A 124 5.10 5.52 18.28
CA LEU A 124 4.34 6.72 17.94
C LEU A 124 3.06 6.86 18.78
N GLY A 125 2.83 5.99 19.76
CA GLY A 125 1.60 5.97 20.56
C GLY A 125 0.36 5.59 19.75
N LYS A 126 0.54 4.88 18.62
CA LYS A 126 -0.55 4.42 17.75
C LYS A 126 -0.85 2.95 18.03
N ASN A 127 -2.12 2.58 17.84
CA ASN A 127 -2.57 1.20 17.87
C ASN A 127 -3.30 0.89 16.55
N SER A 128 -2.90 -0.18 15.86
CA SER A 128 -3.58 -0.63 14.64
C SER A 128 -4.92 -1.28 14.93
N GLY A 129 -5.05 -1.94 16.10
CA GLY A 129 -6.20 -2.76 16.46
C GLY A 129 -6.34 -4.05 15.64
N LEU A 130 -5.31 -4.46 14.90
CA LEU A 130 -5.38 -5.57 13.94
C LEU A 130 -4.34 -6.65 14.25
N SER A 131 -4.78 -7.90 14.24
CA SER A 131 -3.88 -9.06 14.27
C SER A 131 -3.13 -9.22 12.94
N TYR A 132 -2.09 -10.06 12.93
CA TYR A 132 -1.41 -10.43 11.69
C TYR A 132 -2.39 -11.11 10.71
N GLU A 133 -3.31 -11.92 11.23
CA GLU A 133 -4.33 -12.63 10.48
C GLU A 133 -5.30 -11.65 9.79
N ASP A 134 -5.73 -10.60 10.49
CA ASP A 134 -6.59 -9.54 9.93
C ASP A 134 -5.89 -8.82 8.78
N VAL A 135 -4.60 -8.48 8.96
CA VAL A 135 -3.81 -7.83 7.91
C VAL A 135 -3.58 -8.77 6.73
N ARG A 136 -3.29 -10.04 6.99
CA ARG A 136 -3.13 -11.07 5.95
C ARG A 136 -4.40 -11.21 5.11
N GLU A 137 -5.56 -11.37 5.76
CA GLU A 137 -6.85 -11.49 5.09
C GLU A 137 -7.17 -10.23 4.27
N ARG A 138 -6.98 -9.05 4.88
CA ARG A 138 -7.19 -7.77 4.22
C ARG A 138 -6.42 -7.65 2.89
N TYR A 139 -5.15 -8.02 2.88
CA TYR A 139 -4.31 -7.95 1.67
C TYR A 139 -4.62 -9.07 0.69
N GLU A 140 -5.12 -10.21 1.15
CA GLU A 140 -5.51 -11.34 0.31
C GLU A 140 -6.70 -10.99 -0.61
N HIS A 141 -7.60 -10.12 -0.18
CA HIS A 141 -8.67 -9.58 -1.05
C HIS A 141 -8.16 -8.85 -2.30
N PHE A 142 -6.92 -8.36 -2.29
CA PHE A 142 -6.28 -7.70 -3.43
C PHE A 142 -5.48 -8.64 -4.32
N ARG A 143 -5.34 -9.92 -3.95
CA ARG A 143 -4.59 -10.88 -4.77
C ARG A 143 -5.24 -10.97 -6.15
N ALA A 144 -4.41 -10.90 -7.19
CA ALA A 144 -4.85 -11.03 -8.56
C ALA A 144 -5.39 -12.45 -8.82
N ARG A 145 -6.67 -12.65 -8.54
CA ARG A 145 -7.45 -13.83 -8.91
C ARG A 145 -8.26 -13.46 -10.14
N CYS A 146 -8.43 -14.37 -11.09
CA CYS A 146 -9.34 -14.10 -12.20
C CYS A 146 -10.79 -14.22 -11.73
N ALA A 147 -11.31 -13.14 -11.15
CA ALA A 147 -12.71 -13.05 -10.72
C ALA A 147 -13.63 -12.97 -11.95
N LYS A 148 -14.59 -13.91 -12.04
CA LYS A 148 -15.74 -13.74 -12.94
C LYS A 148 -16.62 -12.64 -12.32
N SER A 149 -16.87 -11.55 -13.03
CA SER A 149 -17.80 -10.53 -12.52
C SER A 149 -19.19 -11.14 -12.37
N LEU A 150 -19.92 -10.80 -11.31
CA LEU A 150 -21.29 -11.28 -11.07
C LEU A 150 -22.22 -11.00 -12.25
N LYS A 151 -21.98 -9.89 -12.99
CA LYS A 151 -22.72 -9.53 -14.21
C LYS A 151 -22.52 -10.52 -15.37
N ARG A 152 -21.40 -11.23 -15.41
CA ARG A 152 -21.02 -12.14 -16.52
C ARG A 152 -21.69 -13.52 -16.42
N MET A 153 -22.27 -13.90 -15.27
CA MET A 153 -22.96 -15.19 -15.13
C MET A 153 -24.34 -15.23 -15.80
N LYS A 154 -25.02 -14.08 -16.00
CA LYS A 154 -26.31 -14.05 -16.70
C LYS A 154 -26.20 -14.27 -18.23
N THR A 155 -24.99 -14.22 -18.79
CA THR A 155 -24.77 -14.14 -20.25
C THR A 155 -23.82 -15.19 -20.83
N LEU A 156 -23.34 -16.17 -20.05
CA LEU A 156 -22.31 -17.14 -20.48
C LEU A 156 -22.86 -18.46 -21.09
N LYS A 157 -24.02 -18.43 -21.76
CA LYS A 157 -24.29 -19.44 -22.82
C LYS A 157 -23.66 -18.91 -24.10
N THR A 158 -22.74 -19.69 -24.68
CA THR A 158 -22.07 -19.49 -25.98
C THR A 158 -20.79 -18.65 -26.03
N HIS A 159 -19.75 -19.33 -26.54
CA HIS A 159 -18.58 -18.86 -27.30
C HIS A 159 -17.15 -18.93 -26.70
N LYS A 160 -16.27 -19.28 -27.65
CA LYS A 160 -14.93 -19.91 -27.62
C LYS A 160 -13.86 -19.24 -26.75
N LYS A 161 -12.95 -20.08 -26.25
CA LYS A 161 -11.77 -19.76 -25.42
C LYS A 161 -10.75 -18.88 -26.19
N LYS A 162 -10.53 -17.67 -25.69
CA LYS A 162 -9.21 -16.99 -25.70
C LYS A 162 -8.52 -17.29 -24.37
N GLU A 163 -7.19 -17.28 -24.35
CA GLU A 163 -6.37 -17.73 -23.22
C GLU A 163 -6.88 -17.24 -21.86
N LYS A 164 -7.05 -18.20 -20.94
CA LYS A 164 -7.58 -17.95 -19.61
C LYS A 164 -6.41 -17.75 -18.66
N GLY A 165 -6.16 -16.51 -18.26
CA GLY A 165 -5.43 -16.24 -17.02
C GLY A 165 -6.03 -17.02 -15.84
N CYS A 166 -5.18 -17.41 -14.89
CA CYS A 166 -5.45 -18.36 -13.80
C CYS A 166 -6.83 -18.17 -13.13
N THR A 167 -7.79 -19.04 -13.46
CA THR A 167 -9.21 -18.94 -13.12
C THR A 167 -9.68 -20.12 -12.26
N GLU A 168 -9.58 -20.01 -10.93
CA GLU A 168 -10.55 -20.60 -9.97
C GLU A 168 -10.77 -19.65 -8.77
N SER A 169 -11.97 -19.71 -8.16
CA SER A 169 -12.85 -18.52 -7.97
C SER A 169 -12.89 -17.92 -6.54
N LEU A 170 -12.77 -16.58 -6.46
CA LEU A 170 -13.43 -15.73 -5.45
C LEU A 170 -14.13 -14.58 -6.19
N TYR A 171 -15.41 -14.33 -5.89
CA TYR A 171 -16.24 -13.35 -6.61
C TYR A 171 -16.08 -11.94 -6.00
N GLY A 172 -16.10 -10.88 -6.82
CA GLY A 172 -16.12 -9.48 -6.37
C GLY A 172 -15.66 -8.47 -7.45
N GLU A 173 -15.88 -7.17 -7.23
CA GLU A 173 -15.49 -6.11 -8.19
C GLU A 173 -13.96 -5.99 -8.33
N LYS A 174 -13.48 -5.50 -9.48
CA LYS A 174 -12.05 -5.20 -9.65
C LYS A 174 -11.72 -3.97 -8.82
N SER A 175 -10.83 -4.13 -7.86
CA SER A 175 -10.37 -3.05 -6.98
C SER A 175 -9.31 -2.19 -7.68
N LYS A 176 -9.27 -0.89 -7.35
CA LYS A 176 -8.17 0.01 -7.69
C LYS A 176 -7.74 0.78 -6.45
N CYS A 177 -6.44 1.04 -6.30
CA CYS A 177 -5.93 1.87 -5.21
C CYS A 177 -6.09 3.36 -5.57
N VAL A 178 -6.59 4.16 -4.63
CA VAL A 178 -6.69 5.62 -4.76
C VAL A 178 -5.92 6.24 -3.60
N LEU A 179 -4.94 7.08 -3.92
CA LEU A 179 -4.22 7.86 -2.93
C LEU A 179 -4.96 9.18 -2.71
N GLN A 180 -5.31 9.46 -1.46
CA GLN A 180 -6.06 10.65 -1.10
C GLN A 180 -5.35 11.43 0.00
N ILE A 181 -5.12 12.72 -0.26
CA ILE A 181 -4.59 13.66 0.73
C ILE A 181 -5.75 14.47 1.29
N VAL A 182 -5.89 14.48 2.61
CA VAL A 182 -6.92 15.21 3.35
C VAL A 182 -6.27 16.13 4.39
N PRO A 183 -6.95 17.18 4.87
CA PRO A 183 -6.47 17.97 6.00
C PRO A 183 -6.25 17.11 7.25
N GLU A 184 -5.24 17.43 8.05
CA GLU A 184 -4.84 16.63 9.21
C GLU A 184 -5.94 16.47 10.28
N HIS A 185 -6.86 17.42 10.38
CA HIS A 185 -7.99 17.37 11.32
C HIS A 185 -9.15 16.48 10.85
N GLU A 186 -9.13 15.98 9.61
CA GLU A 186 -10.16 15.07 9.10
C GLU A 186 -10.00 13.69 9.76
N LYS A 187 -10.99 13.30 10.59
CA LYS A 187 -11.00 12.00 11.26
C LYS A 187 -11.37 10.91 10.25
N CYS A 188 -10.37 10.19 9.74
CA CYS A 188 -10.59 9.04 8.86
C CYS A 188 -9.47 8.00 8.98
N ASP A 189 -9.79 6.75 8.62
CA ASP A 189 -8.79 5.70 8.55
C ASP A 189 -7.79 5.96 7.43
N THR A 190 -6.53 5.60 7.68
CA THR A 190 -5.44 5.73 6.71
C THR A 190 -5.62 4.79 5.51
N PHE A 191 -6.21 3.61 5.72
CA PHE A 191 -6.42 2.62 4.66
C PHE A 191 -7.88 2.21 4.62
N GLN A 192 -8.59 2.68 3.59
CA GLN A 192 -10.02 2.49 3.40
C GLN A 192 -10.26 1.52 2.25
N ILE A 193 -11.15 0.56 2.46
CA ILE A 193 -11.53 -0.43 1.45
C ILE A 193 -13.05 -0.35 1.32
N ASP A 194 -13.54 -0.15 0.11
CA ASP A 194 -14.98 -0.22 -0.17
C ASP A 194 -15.46 -1.67 0.03
N ASP A 195 -16.59 -1.88 0.70
CA ASP A 195 -17.13 -3.21 0.98
C ASP A 195 -17.34 -4.06 -0.29
N LYS A 196 -17.55 -3.42 -1.45
CA LYS A 196 -17.66 -4.12 -2.75
C LYS A 196 -16.34 -4.73 -3.23
N CYS A 197 -15.22 -4.24 -2.71
CA CYS A 197 -13.88 -4.74 -2.96
C CYS A 197 -13.53 -5.95 -2.08
N ILE A 198 -14.30 -6.20 -1.01
CA ILE A 198 -14.15 -7.40 -0.16
C ILE A 198 -14.72 -8.60 -0.90
N LYS A 199 -13.90 -9.63 -1.10
CA LYS A 199 -14.31 -10.85 -1.78
C LYS A 199 -15.13 -11.71 -0.82
N LYS A 200 -16.22 -12.31 -1.33
CA LYS A 200 -17.10 -13.21 -0.55
C LYS A 200 -17.15 -14.58 -1.21
N GLU A 201 -17.24 -15.63 -0.40
CA GLU A 201 -17.53 -16.99 -0.87
C GLU A 201 -18.99 -17.07 -1.34
N LEU A 202 -19.24 -17.87 -2.38
CA LEU A 202 -20.60 -18.24 -2.74
C LEU A 202 -21.04 -19.38 -1.83
N VAL A 203 -21.83 -19.06 -0.81
CA VAL A 203 -22.62 -20.09 -0.13
C VAL A 203 -23.83 -20.36 -1.01
N PHE A 204 -23.82 -21.49 -1.72
CA PHE A 204 -25.05 -22.00 -2.33
C PHE A 204 -25.89 -22.57 -1.18
N ALA A 205 -27.00 -21.89 -0.86
CA ALA A 205 -27.99 -22.45 0.03
C ALA A 205 -28.47 -23.79 -0.57
N SER A 206 -28.42 -24.83 0.27
CA SER A 206 -28.92 -26.18 -0.03
C SER A 206 -30.44 -26.17 -0.10
#